data_AF-A0A0M3KEK2-F1
#
_entry.id   AF-A0A0M3KEK2-F1
#
_cell.length_a   1.000
_cell.length_b   1.000
_cell.length_c   1.000
_cell.angle_alpha   90.00
_cell.angle_beta   90.00
_cell.angle_gamma   90.00
#
_symmetry.space_group_name_H-M   'P 1'
#
loop_
_entity.id
_entity.type
_entity.pdbx_description
1 polymer ?
#
loop_
_entity_poly.entity_id
_entity_poly.type
_entity_poly.pdbx_seq_one_letter_code
_entity_poly.pdbx_strand_id
1 'polypeptide(L)' 'MGVVHFIADLFICDRPLKNTLKFEIWDREPKYYADGEDAYAMKRPLVKFAMENEIEPADRKTFFATKEERDHARKSKNS' A
#
# COMPACT_ATOMS: atom_id res chain seq x y z
N MET A 1 -6.27 7.17 -1.96
CA MET A 1 -5.86 6.40 -0.77
C MET A 1 -4.53 5.72 -1.08
N GLY A 2 -3.44 6.15 -0.44
CA GLY A 2 -2.11 5.59 -0.66
C GLY A 2 -2.02 4.19 -0.07
N VAL A 3 -2.19 3.19 -0.93
CA VAL A 3 -1.87 1.79 -0.63
C VAL A 3 -0.55 1.49 -1.32
N VAL A 4 0.42 1.02 -0.55
CA VAL A 4 1.65 0.46 -1.11
C VAL A 4 1.42 -1.03 -1.28
N HIS A 5 1.65 -1.50 -2.51
CA HIS A 5 1.71 -2.92 -2.82
C HIS A 5 3.15 -3.38 -2.66
N PHE A 6 3.35 -4.41 -1.84
CA PHE A 6 4.60 -5.13 -1.77
C PHE A 6 4.35 -6.55 -2.29
N ILE A 7 5.21 -6.99 -3.20
CA ILE A 7 5.23 -8.38 -3.66
C ILE A 7 6.18 -9.14 -2.72
N ALA A 8 5.76 -10.29 -2.21
CA ALA A 8 6.60 -11.12 -1.34
C ALA A 8 6.49 -12.60 -1.69
N ASP A 9 7.59 -13.31 -1.50
CA ASP A 9 7.67 -14.77 -1.59
C ASP A 9 6.88 -15.46 -0.48
N LEU A 10 6.38 -16.66 -0.79
CA LEU A 10 5.66 -17.53 0.15
C LEU A 10 6.43 -17.75 1.47
N PHE A 11 7.77 -17.73 1.44
CA PHE A 11 8.62 -17.88 2.63
C PHE A 11 8.65 -16.64 3.55
N ILE A 12 8.38 -15.45 3.02
CA ILE A 12 8.40 -14.19 3.76
C ILE A 12 7.01 -13.87 4.34
N CYS A 13 5.93 -14.34 3.72
CA CYS A 13 4.55 -14.11 4.18
C CYS A 13 4.20 -14.73 5.55
N ASP A 14 4.94 -15.73 6.02
CA ASP A 14 4.46 -16.58 7.12
C ASP A 14 4.69 -16.00 8.52
N ARG A 15 5.65 -15.07 8.74
CA ARG A 15 5.94 -14.58 10.10
C ARG A 15 6.15 -13.06 10.29
N PRO A 16 7.06 -12.36 9.58
CA PRO A 16 7.37 -10.97 9.93
C PRO A 16 6.39 -9.94 9.35
N LEU A 17 5.95 -10.06 8.09
CA LEU A 17 5.13 -9.00 7.47
C LEU A 17 3.71 -8.90 8.04
N LYS A 18 3.07 -10.03 8.36
CA LYS A 18 1.75 -10.05 9.00
C LYS A 18 1.81 -9.64 10.48
N ASN A 19 2.68 -10.26 11.28
CA ASN A 19 2.68 -10.05 12.73
C ASN A 19 3.38 -8.74 13.15
N THR A 20 4.50 -8.39 12.52
CA THR A 20 5.31 -7.24 12.93
C THR A 20 4.88 -5.97 12.20
N LEU A 21 4.64 -6.09 10.89
CA LEU A 21 4.38 -4.94 10.04
C LEU A 21 2.90 -4.77 9.66
N LYS A 22 2.00 -5.63 10.15
CA LYS A 22 0.54 -5.57 9.93
C LYS A 22 0.15 -5.44 8.44
N PHE A 23 0.87 -6.11 7.54
CA PHE A 23 0.49 -6.20 6.13
C PHE A 23 -0.55 -7.30 5.93
N GLU A 24 -1.56 -7.04 5.11
CA GLU A 24 -2.61 -7.98 4.75
C GLU A 24 -2.36 -8.55 3.34
N ILE A 25 -2.62 -9.84 3.13
CA ILE A 25 -2.59 -10.43 1.79
C ILE A 25 -3.80 -9.90 1.02
N TRP A 26 -3.55 -9.33 -0.14
CA TRP A 26 -4.59 -8.84 -1.05
C TRP A 26 -4.86 -9.82 -2.18
N ASP A 27 -3.80 -10.27 -2.85
CA ASP A 27 -3.93 -11.12 -4.03
C ASP A 27 -2.70 -12.02 -4.19
N ARG A 28 -2.81 -13.03 -5.05
CA ARG A 28 -1.70 -13.92 -5.39
C ARG A 28 -1.40 -13.80 -6.88
N GLU A 29 -0.17 -13.42 -7.23
CA GLU A 29 0.29 -13.36 -8.62
C GLU A 29 1.11 -14.62 -8.95
N PRO A 30 0.65 -15.45 -9.90
CA PRO A 30 1.39 -16.65 -10.28
C PRO A 30 2.60 -16.30 -11.15
N LYS A 31 3.72 -17.02 -10.93
CA LYS A 31 4.97 -16.90 -11.73
C LYS A 31 5.56 -15.49 -11.79
N TYR A 32 5.51 -14.76 -10.67
CA TYR A 32 6.06 -13.41 -10.61
C TYR A 32 7.59 -13.41 -10.51
N TYR A 33 8.18 -14.46 -9.91
CA TYR A 33 9.63 -14.59 -9.78
C TYR A 33 10.28 -15.28 -10.98
N ALA A 34 11.58 -15.02 -11.18
CA ALA A 34 12.33 -15.52 -12.33
C ALA A 34 12.47 -17.05 -12.35
N ASP A 35 12.38 -17.70 -11.19
CA ASP A 35 12.34 -19.16 -11.01
C ASP A 35 10.93 -19.76 -11.25
N GLY A 36 9.92 -18.92 -11.40
CA GLY A 36 8.53 -19.34 -11.65
C GLY A 36 7.68 -19.55 -10.40
N GLU A 37 8.16 -19.25 -9.20
CA GLU A 37 7.36 -19.28 -7.98
C GLU A 37 6.24 -18.22 -7.96
N ASP A 38 5.17 -18.57 -7.23
CA ASP A 38 4.04 -17.69 -6.98
C ASP A 38 4.40 -16.63 -5.93
N ALA A 39 3.92 -15.40 -6.14
CA ALA A 39 4.09 -14.31 -5.20
C ALA A 39 2.75 -13.90 -4.57
N TYR A 40 2.82 -13.34 -3.37
CA TYR A 40 1.68 -12.71 -2.72
C TYR A 40 1.82 -11.20 -2.77
N ALA A 41 0.80 -10.56 -3.34
CA ALA A 41 0.59 -9.14 -3.22
C ALA A 41 0.06 -8.85 -1.81
N MET A 42 0.85 -8.13 -1.02
CA MET A 42 0.45 -7.62 0.29
C MET A 42 0.19 -6.12 0.23
N LYS A 43 -0.82 -5.67 0.99
CA LYS A 43 -1.19 -4.27 1.13
C LYS A 43 -1.19 -3.84 2.59
N ARG A 44 -0.88 -2.57 2.83
CA ARG A 44 -1.11 -1.91 4.13
C ARG A 44 -1.62 -0.49 3.90
N PRO A 45 -2.70 -0.07 4.60
CA PRO A 45 -3.17 1.30 4.53
C PRO A 45 -2.20 2.24 5.25
N LEU A 46 -1.41 2.99 4.49
CA LEU A 46 -0.42 3.92 5.04
C LEU A 46 -1.05 5.08 5.83
N VAL A 47 -2.26 5.49 5.47
CA VAL A 47 -2.99 6.55 6.18
C VAL A 47 -3.26 6.14 7.62
N LYS A 48 -3.77 4.92 7.83
CA LYS A 48 -3.99 4.39 9.19
C LYS A 48 -2.68 4.23 9.94
N PHE A 49 -1.63 3.74 9.27
CA PHE A 49 -0.31 3.60 9.89
C PHE A 49 0.26 4.94 10.37
N ALA A 50 0.18 5.98 9.54
CA ALA A 50 0.64 7.32 9.90
C ALA A 50 -0.15 7.92 11.06
N MET A 51 -1.48 7.69 11.10
CA MET A 51 -2.32 8.11 12.23
C MET A 51 -1.96 7.39 13.54
N GLU A 52 -1.71 6.07 13.49
CA GLU A 52 -1.32 5.27 14.67
C GLU A 52 0.07 5.63 15.21
N ASN A 53 0.98 6.09 14.34
CA ASN A 53 2.39 6.35 14.70
C ASN A 53 2.73 7.85 14.75
N GLU A 54 1.71 8.71 14.68
CA GLU A 54 1.85 10.19 14.70
C GLU A 54 2.88 10.69 13.68
N ILE A 55 2.98 10.00 12.54
CA ILE A 55 3.91 10.35 11.48
C ILE A 55 3.32 11.53 10.73
N GLU A 56 4.02 12.66 10.76
CA GLU A 56 3.68 13.82 9.94
C GLU A 56 4.24 13.64 8.52
N PRO A 57 3.40 13.36 7.51
CA PRO A 57 3.85 13.29 6.14
C PRO A 57 4.27 14.67 5.65
N ALA A 58 5.24 14.73 4.74
CA ALA A 58 5.72 15.98 4.14
C ALA A 58 4.60 16.87 3.57
N ASP A 59 3.54 16.25 3.03
CA ASP A 59 2.34 16.94 2.57
C ASP A 59 1.06 16.33 3.16
N ARG A 60 0.63 16.85 4.32
CA ARG A 60 -0.60 16.43 5.01
C ARG A 60 -1.84 16.48 4.11
N LYS A 61 -2.03 17.57 3.36
CA LYS A 61 -3.22 17.75 2.52
C LYS A 61 -3.34 16.67 1.44
N THR A 62 -2.24 16.33 0.76
CA THR A 62 -2.28 15.34 -0.33
C THR A 62 -2.28 13.90 0.20
N PHE A 63 -1.66 13.67 1.36
CA PHE A 63 -1.57 12.36 1.98
C PHE A 63 -2.91 11.87 2.55
N PHE A 64 -3.68 12.78 3.18
CA PHE A 64 -5.01 12.47 3.73
C PHE A 64 -6.16 12.71 2.76
N ALA A 65 -5.92 13.36 1.62
CA ALA A 65 -6.96 13.62 0.61
C ALA A 65 -7.60 12.32 0.11
N THR A 66 -8.93 12.32 0.00
CA THR A 66 -9.67 11.20 -0.58
C THR A 66 -9.42 11.12 -2.09
N LYS A 67 -9.84 10.00 -2.70
CA LYS A 67 -9.71 9.84 -4.15
C LYS A 67 -10.49 10.94 -4.89
N GLU A 68 -11.68 11.31 -4.38
CA GLU A 68 -12.53 12.36 -4.96
C GLU A 68 -11.87 13.74 -4.95
N GLU A 69 -11.20 14.15 -3.86
CA GLU A 69 -10.54 15.45 -3.76
C GLU A 69 -9.37 15.59 -4.75
N ARG A 70 -8.62 14.51 -4.98
CA ARG A 70 -7.52 14.50 -5.95
C ARG A 70 -8.05 14.54 -7.40
N ASP A 71 -9.13 13.81 -7.68
CA ASP A 71 -9.77 13.82 -9.00
C ASP A 71 -10.38 15.19 -9.31
N HIS A 72 -10.97 15.86 -8.32
CA HIS A 72 -11.50 17.22 -8.46
C HIS A 72 -10.38 18.27 -8.64
N ALA A 73 -9.26 18.12 -7.93
CA ALA A 73 -8.09 19.00 -8.07
C ALA A 73 -7.40 18.85 -9.44
N ARG A 74 -7.41 17.64 -10.02
CA ARG A 74 -6.86 17.40 -11.37
C ARG A 74 -7.77 17.97 -12.47
N LYS A 75 -9.09 17.94 -12.27
CA LYS A 75 -10.07 18.55 -13.19
C LYS A 75 -10.01 20.08 -13.23
N SER A 76 -9.72 20.73 -12.10
CA SER A 76 -9.62 22.19 -12.02
C SER A 76 -8.37 22.80 -12.68
N LYS A 77 -7.32 22.02 -12.96
CA LYS A 77 -6.08 22.50 -13.60
C LYS A 77 -6.10 22.40 -15.13
N ASN A 78 -7.17 21.85 -15.70
CA ASN A 78 -7.27 21.52 -17.12
C ASN A 78 -8.42 22.26 -17.84
N SER A 79 -8.94 23.33 -17.24
CA SER A 79 -9.97 24.21 -17.82
C SER A 79 -9.54 25.67 -17.79
#